data_AF-A0A150S154-F1
#
_entry.id   AF-A0A150S154-F1
#
_cell.length_a   1.000
_cell.length_b   1.000
_cell.length_c   1.000
_cell.angle_alpha   90.00
_cell.angle_beta   90.00
_cell.angle_gamma   90.00
#
_symmetry.space_group_name_H-M   'P 1'
#
loop_
_entity.id
_entity.type
_entity.pdbx_description
1 polymer ?
#
loop_
_entity_poly.entity_id
_entity_poly.type
_entity_poly.pdbx_seq_one_letter_code
_entity_poly.pdbx_strand_id
1 'polypeptide(L)'
;MSSRARVYLRLGRVSNLPTVWTNVLCGMALAGSGVRAREVALVGLAVSLMYVGGMFLNDAFDREIDARERPERPIPSGLVSAREVFAVGYALLGAGVLFVGGHAYAEGRGAAPALASALLAGAIVLYDAWHKGNPLSPALMGLCRVLVYVTAALAAGGQLGIAVIGGGLALLFYLIGLTAIAKQENLLAVRSLWALGFMAVPFLYTMGTPLTGVVGLVAYGALAGCVLHAIRLLRGTRRDRIPRAVVTLIAGISLLDAVLIARSGASGAAALAMLGFPLTLAMQRVVRGT
;
A
#
# COMPACT_ATOMS: atom_id res chain seq x y z
N MET A 1 -20.24 22.31 -12.17
CA MET A 1 -19.85 22.23 -10.75
C MET A 1 -19.45 20.80 -10.42
N SER A 2 -18.15 20.49 -10.40
CA SER A 2 -17.68 19.22 -9.83
C SER A 2 -18.00 19.26 -8.35
N SER A 3 -18.90 18.40 -7.86
CA SER A 3 -19.22 18.36 -6.42
C SER A 3 -17.94 18.17 -5.61
N ARG A 4 -17.78 18.89 -4.48
CA ARG A 4 -16.60 18.76 -3.61
C ARG A 4 -16.27 17.30 -3.29
N ALA A 5 -17.29 16.45 -3.14
CA ALA A 5 -17.15 15.01 -2.98
C ALA A 5 -16.36 14.32 -4.12
N ARG A 6 -16.56 14.72 -5.39
CA ARG A 6 -15.81 14.16 -6.53
C ARG A 6 -14.34 14.59 -6.51
N VAL A 7 -14.04 15.80 -6.02
CA VAL A 7 -12.67 16.28 -5.82
C VAL A 7 -11.98 15.46 -4.73
N TYR A 8 -12.64 15.30 -3.57
CA TYR A 8 -12.13 14.51 -2.46
C TYR A 8 -11.92 13.02 -2.80
N LEU A 9 -12.83 12.42 -3.59
CA LEU A 9 -12.68 11.04 -4.06
C LEU A 9 -11.52 10.87 -5.06
N ARG A 10 -11.25 11.87 -5.90
CA ARG A 10 -10.08 11.86 -6.79
C ARG A 10 -8.77 12.05 -6.02
N LEU A 11 -8.75 12.93 -5.03
CA LEU A 11 -7.58 13.18 -4.17
C LEU A 11 -7.19 11.93 -3.37
N GLY A 12 -8.17 11.21 -2.82
CA GLY A 12 -7.91 10.09 -1.92
C GLY A 12 -7.29 8.84 -2.54
N ARG A 13 -7.11 8.80 -3.88
CA ARG A 13 -6.64 7.62 -4.65
C ARG A 13 -7.22 6.29 -4.12
N VAL A 14 -8.53 6.30 -3.85
CA VAL A 14 -9.28 5.23 -3.16
C VAL A 14 -9.23 3.89 -3.90
N SER A 15 -8.84 3.90 -5.16
CA SER A 15 -8.71 2.70 -5.99
C SER A 15 -7.62 1.74 -5.52
N ASN A 16 -6.66 2.20 -4.71
CA ASN A 16 -5.65 1.31 -4.13
C ASN A 16 -6.03 0.79 -2.73
N LEU A 17 -7.17 1.20 -2.16
CA LEU A 17 -7.62 0.71 -0.85
C LEU A 17 -7.69 -0.82 -0.75
N PRO A 18 -8.08 -1.60 -1.78
CA PRO A 18 -8.05 -3.05 -1.66
C PRO A 18 -6.67 -3.58 -1.26
N THR A 19 -5.58 -3.01 -1.77
CA THR A 19 -4.21 -3.37 -1.37
C THR A 19 -3.89 -3.05 0.09
N VAL A 20 -4.52 -2.02 0.66
CA VAL A 20 -4.36 -1.65 2.08
C VAL A 20 -5.07 -2.69 2.95
N TRP A 21 -6.26 -3.13 2.54
CA TRP A 21 -7.03 -4.16 3.23
C TRP A 21 -6.35 -5.53 3.16
N THR A 22 -5.75 -5.88 2.02
CA THR A 22 -4.96 -7.12 1.92
C THR A 22 -3.71 -7.07 2.79
N ASN A 23 -3.09 -5.90 2.96
CA ASN A 23 -1.98 -5.74 3.89
C ASN A 23 -2.42 -5.98 5.36
N VAL A 24 -3.61 -5.52 5.74
CA VAL A 24 -4.19 -5.79 7.08
C VAL A 24 -4.42 -7.29 7.28
N LEU A 25 -5.06 -7.95 6.31
CA LEU A 25 -5.26 -9.40 6.34
C LEU A 25 -3.93 -10.15 6.50
N CYS A 26 -2.90 -9.73 5.76
CA CYS A 26 -1.58 -10.35 5.80
C CYS A 26 -0.88 -10.15 7.15
N GLY A 27 -0.87 -8.92 7.67
CA GLY A 27 -0.32 -8.65 9.00
C GLY A 27 -0.96 -9.51 10.09
N MET A 28 -2.29 -9.63 10.08
CA MET A 28 -3.01 -10.47 11.06
C MET A 28 -2.74 -11.96 10.88
N ALA A 29 -2.73 -12.46 9.65
CA ALA A 29 -2.49 -13.87 9.36
C ALA A 29 -1.07 -14.31 9.78
N LEU A 30 -0.06 -13.49 9.45
CA LEU A 30 1.34 -13.77 9.78
C LEU A 30 1.62 -13.68 11.29
N ALA A 31 0.81 -12.94 12.04
CA ALA A 31 0.98 -12.77 13.48
C ALA A 31 0.49 -13.97 14.31
N GLY A 32 -0.17 -14.95 13.69
CA GLY A 32 -0.61 -16.19 14.32
C GLY A 32 -1.84 -16.06 15.24
N SER A 33 -2.37 -14.86 15.44
CA SER A 33 -3.57 -14.60 16.26
C SER A 33 -4.90 -14.90 15.55
N GLY A 34 -4.85 -15.39 14.32
CA GLY A 34 -6.02 -15.58 13.45
C GLY A 34 -6.55 -14.29 12.83
N VAL A 35 -7.29 -14.45 11.74
CA VAL A 35 -7.92 -13.34 10.99
C VAL A 35 -9.39 -13.24 11.39
N ARG A 36 -9.72 -12.23 12.20
CA ARG A 36 -11.07 -12.00 12.72
C ARG A 36 -11.75 -10.85 11.99
N ALA A 37 -12.99 -11.05 11.54
CA ALA A 37 -13.69 -10.07 10.70
C ALA A 37 -13.85 -8.69 11.36
N ARG A 38 -14.11 -8.66 12.67
CA ARG A 38 -14.23 -7.41 13.44
C ARG A 38 -12.92 -6.63 13.43
N GLU A 39 -11.80 -7.27 13.76
CA GLU A 39 -10.47 -6.68 13.73
C GLU A 39 -10.10 -6.19 12.33
N VAL A 40 -10.35 -7.01 11.30
CA VAL A 40 -10.10 -6.64 9.91
C VAL A 40 -10.90 -5.39 9.53
N ALA A 41 -12.17 -5.30 9.91
CA ALA A 41 -13.01 -4.14 9.61
C ALA A 41 -12.53 -2.87 10.34
N LEU A 42 -12.24 -2.98 11.65
CA LEU A 42 -11.80 -1.85 12.47
C LEU A 42 -10.43 -1.33 12.03
N VAL A 43 -9.44 -2.22 11.93
CA VAL A 43 -8.08 -1.85 11.52
C VAL A 43 -8.07 -1.44 10.06
N GLY A 44 -8.77 -2.17 9.19
CA GLY A 44 -8.92 -1.84 7.77
C GLY A 44 -9.50 -0.45 7.55
N LEU A 45 -10.53 -0.06 8.31
CA LEU A 45 -11.05 1.31 8.28
C LEU A 45 -10.01 2.32 8.78
N ALA A 46 -9.35 2.05 9.91
CA ALA A 46 -8.35 2.95 10.49
C ALA A 46 -7.17 3.23 9.54
N VAL A 47 -6.58 2.19 8.93
CA VAL A 47 -5.51 2.40 7.94
C VAL A 47 -6.04 2.94 6.60
N SER A 48 -7.31 2.74 6.26
CA SER A 48 -7.92 3.44 5.11
C SER A 48 -7.99 4.94 5.35
N LEU A 49 -8.37 5.39 6.57
CA LEU A 49 -8.33 6.80 6.95
C LEU A 49 -6.91 7.35 6.85
N MET A 50 -5.91 6.62 7.38
CA MET A 50 -4.52 7.06 7.28
C MET A 50 -4.02 7.12 5.83
N TYR A 51 -4.36 6.14 5.01
CA TYR A 51 -4.00 6.13 3.59
C TYR A 51 -4.59 7.34 2.87
N VAL A 52 -5.91 7.59 3.02
CA VAL A 52 -6.57 8.73 2.38
C VAL A 52 -6.01 10.06 2.92
N GLY A 53 -5.74 10.15 4.22
CA GLY A 53 -5.09 11.29 4.85
C GLY A 53 -3.71 11.55 4.26
N GLY A 54 -2.89 10.51 4.10
CA GLY A 54 -1.60 10.58 3.41
C GLY A 54 -1.74 11.07 1.97
N MET A 55 -2.73 10.60 1.21
CA MET A 55 -2.93 11.09 -0.16
C MET A 55 -3.28 12.59 -0.21
N PHE A 56 -4.00 13.10 0.79
CA PHE A 56 -4.30 14.53 0.89
C PHE A 56 -3.04 15.32 1.25
N LEU A 57 -2.26 14.83 2.22
CA LEU A 57 -1.01 15.45 2.62
C LEU A 57 -0.01 15.45 1.47
N ASN A 58 0.09 14.37 0.71
CA ASN A 58 0.94 14.27 -0.48
C ASN A 58 0.69 15.44 -1.45
N ASP A 59 -0.57 15.66 -1.84
CA ASP A 59 -0.95 16.75 -2.73
C ASP A 59 -0.72 18.14 -2.07
N ALA A 60 -0.88 18.27 -0.74
CA ALA A 60 -0.65 19.52 -0.01
C ALA A 60 0.84 19.89 0.14
N PHE A 61 1.71 18.91 0.36
CA PHE A 61 3.17 19.09 0.35
C PHE A 61 3.68 19.38 -1.06
N ASP A 62 3.04 18.80 -2.09
CA ASP A 62 3.44 18.95 -3.49
C ASP A 62 2.93 20.22 -4.19
N ARG A 63 2.09 21.02 -3.52
CA ARG A 63 1.37 22.17 -4.09
C ARG A 63 2.24 23.15 -4.92
N GLU A 64 3.48 23.42 -4.52
CA GLU A 64 4.36 24.38 -5.22
C GLU A 64 4.90 23.82 -6.53
N ILE A 65 5.16 22.51 -6.56
CA ILE A 65 5.61 21.79 -7.75
C ILE A 65 4.42 21.57 -8.67
N ASP A 66 3.29 21.17 -8.11
CA ASP A 66 2.03 21.04 -8.84
C ASP A 66 1.60 22.36 -9.47
N ALA A 67 1.82 23.50 -8.82
CA ALA A 67 1.53 24.80 -9.42
C ALA A 67 2.35 25.09 -10.70
N ARG A 68 3.53 24.50 -10.84
CA ARG A 68 4.42 24.66 -12.01
C ARG A 68 4.15 23.60 -13.07
N GLU A 69 3.95 22.35 -12.67
CA GLU A 69 3.88 21.20 -13.58
C GLU A 69 2.45 20.80 -13.94
N ARG A 70 1.47 21.04 -13.06
CA ARG A 70 0.07 20.58 -13.13
C ARG A 70 -0.89 21.61 -12.52
N PRO A 71 -0.97 22.84 -13.06
CA PRO A 71 -1.76 23.93 -12.48
C PRO A 71 -3.26 23.63 -12.37
N GLU A 72 -3.75 22.63 -13.11
CA GLU A 72 -5.12 22.13 -13.05
C GLU A 72 -5.46 21.35 -11.76
N ARG A 73 -4.47 21.01 -10.93
CA ARG A 73 -4.71 20.28 -9.67
C ARG A 73 -5.54 21.10 -8.68
N PRO A 74 -6.29 20.45 -7.74
CA PRO A 74 -7.26 21.15 -6.90
C PRO A 74 -6.71 22.28 -6.02
N ILE A 75 -5.49 22.14 -5.51
CA ILE A 75 -4.86 23.16 -4.66
C ILE A 75 -4.34 24.34 -5.52
N PRO A 76 -3.50 24.14 -6.56
CA PRO A 76 -3.04 25.25 -7.41
C PRO A 76 -4.16 25.99 -8.15
N SER A 77 -5.21 25.28 -8.58
CA SER A 77 -6.37 25.88 -9.26
C SER A 77 -7.32 26.64 -8.32
N GLY A 78 -7.07 26.63 -7.01
CA GLY A 78 -7.88 27.33 -6.01
C GLY A 78 -9.22 26.67 -5.69
N LEU A 79 -9.47 25.43 -6.13
CA LEU A 79 -10.70 24.69 -5.80
C LEU A 79 -10.80 24.33 -4.31
N VAL A 80 -9.65 24.18 -3.63
CA VAL A 80 -9.53 23.94 -2.19
C VAL A 80 -8.24 24.60 -1.67
N SER A 81 -8.26 25.09 -0.42
CA SER A 81 -7.06 25.70 0.18
C SER A 81 -6.08 24.64 0.70
N ALA A 82 -4.77 24.90 0.60
CA ALA A 82 -3.76 23.99 1.16
C ALA A 82 -3.95 23.76 2.67
N ARG A 83 -4.35 24.80 3.41
CA ARG A 83 -4.61 24.72 4.86
C ARG A 83 -5.75 23.76 5.19
N GLU A 84 -6.82 23.79 4.41
CA GLU A 84 -7.94 22.84 4.54
C GLU A 84 -7.47 21.41 4.28
N VAL A 85 -6.71 21.18 3.20
CA VAL A 85 -6.20 19.84 2.87
C VAL A 85 -5.24 19.32 3.94
N PHE A 86 -4.34 20.15 4.48
CA PHE A 86 -3.49 19.79 5.63
C PHE A 86 -4.32 19.42 6.85
N ALA A 87 -5.31 20.24 7.22
CA ALA A 87 -6.15 19.99 8.38
C ALA A 87 -6.91 18.66 8.26
N VAL A 88 -7.52 18.40 7.11
CA VAL A 88 -8.23 17.14 6.85
C VAL A 88 -7.26 15.95 6.83
N GLY A 89 -6.10 16.09 6.17
CA GLY A 89 -5.08 15.04 6.11
C GLY A 89 -4.60 14.61 7.50
N TYR A 90 -4.19 15.57 8.34
CA TYR A 90 -3.76 15.28 9.71
C TYR A 90 -4.90 14.76 10.59
N ALA A 91 -6.12 15.27 10.43
CA ALA A 91 -7.29 14.76 11.16
C ALA A 91 -7.57 13.28 10.83
N LEU A 92 -7.45 12.88 9.55
CA LEU A 92 -7.60 11.50 9.13
C LEU A 92 -6.49 10.60 9.68
N LEU A 93 -5.23 11.06 9.67
CA LEU A 93 -4.13 10.33 10.31
C LEU A 93 -4.39 10.12 11.81
N GLY A 94 -4.74 11.19 12.52
CA GLY A 94 -5.05 11.16 13.95
C GLY A 94 -6.23 10.25 14.28
N ALA A 95 -7.32 10.32 13.50
CA ALA A 95 -8.48 9.45 13.67
C ALA A 95 -8.12 7.97 13.52
N GLY A 96 -7.29 7.62 12.53
CA GLY A 96 -6.78 6.26 12.37
C GLY A 96 -5.98 5.79 13.59
N VAL A 97 -5.09 6.63 14.13
CA VAL A 97 -4.28 6.31 15.32
C VAL A 97 -5.19 6.09 16.53
N LEU A 98 -6.17 6.96 16.73
CA LEU A 98 -7.16 6.87 17.81
C LEU A 98 -8.04 5.63 17.70
N PHE A 99 -8.45 5.22 16.50
CA PHE A 99 -9.23 4.00 16.32
C PHE A 99 -8.42 2.75 16.68
N VAL A 100 -7.17 2.66 16.22
CA VAL A 100 -6.29 1.54 16.60
C VAL A 100 -6.00 1.54 18.10
N GLY A 101 -5.69 2.71 18.67
CA GLY A 101 -5.38 2.85 20.09
C GLY A 101 -6.58 2.57 21.00
N GLY A 102 -7.76 3.09 20.65
CA GLY A 102 -9.01 2.83 21.38
C GLY A 102 -9.41 1.37 21.32
N HIS A 103 -9.28 0.72 20.16
CA HIS A 103 -9.48 -0.72 20.03
C HIS A 103 -8.47 -1.52 20.87
N ALA A 104 -7.19 -1.16 20.82
CA ALA A 104 -6.16 -1.81 21.63
C ALA A 104 -6.42 -1.66 23.13
N TYR A 105 -6.85 -0.49 23.58
CA TYR A 105 -7.22 -0.24 24.97
C TYR A 105 -8.43 -1.08 25.40
N ALA A 106 -9.50 -1.10 24.58
CA ALA A 106 -10.71 -1.87 24.87
C ALA A 106 -10.45 -3.38 24.94
N GLU A 107 -9.47 -3.87 24.20
CA GLU A 107 -9.11 -5.29 24.13
C GLU A 107 -7.93 -5.67 25.06
N GLY A 108 -7.42 -4.74 25.87
CA GLY A 108 -6.30 -5.00 26.78
C GLY A 108 -4.96 -5.30 26.09
N ARG A 109 -4.73 -4.78 24.87
CA ARG A 109 -3.55 -5.06 24.02
C ARG A 109 -2.34 -4.13 24.31
N GLY A 110 -2.44 -3.32 25.36
CA GLY A 110 -1.41 -2.34 25.74
C GLY A 110 -1.20 -1.21 24.72
N ALA A 111 -0.10 -0.48 24.85
CA ALA A 111 0.21 0.69 24.01
C ALA A 111 0.84 0.35 22.64
N ALA A 112 1.29 -0.90 22.44
CA ALA A 112 2.06 -1.28 21.25
C ALA A 112 1.31 -1.05 19.92
N PRO A 113 0.01 -1.38 19.77
CA PRO A 113 -0.72 -1.09 18.53
C PRO A 113 -0.86 0.41 18.26
N ALA A 114 -1.08 1.21 19.31
CA ALA A 114 -1.18 2.68 19.20
C ALA A 114 0.16 3.31 18.80
N LEU A 115 1.26 2.79 19.34
CA LEU A 115 2.60 3.24 18.96
C LEU A 115 2.91 2.87 17.50
N ALA A 116 2.58 1.65 17.07
CA ALA A 116 2.78 1.22 15.69
C ALA A 116 1.97 2.06 14.69
N SER A 117 0.71 2.36 15.00
CA SER A 117 -0.12 3.23 14.17
C SER A 117 0.38 4.69 14.15
N ALA A 118 0.89 5.20 15.28
CA ALA A 118 1.52 6.51 15.33
C ALA A 118 2.81 6.57 14.50
N LEU A 119 3.64 5.52 14.54
CA LEU A 119 4.82 5.38 13.69
C LEU A 119 4.45 5.32 12.21
N LEU A 120 3.37 4.63 11.85
CA LEU A 120 2.82 4.63 10.49
C LEU A 120 2.43 6.05 10.05
N ALA A 121 1.65 6.77 10.87
CA ALA A 121 1.26 8.15 10.57
C ALA A 121 2.49 9.05 10.41
N GLY A 122 3.49 8.92 11.28
CA GLY A 122 4.76 9.64 11.18
C GLY A 122 5.54 9.32 9.90
N ALA A 123 5.60 8.04 9.51
CA ALA A 123 6.26 7.62 8.27
C ALA A 123 5.56 8.16 7.02
N ILE A 124 4.22 8.23 7.02
CA ILE A 124 3.44 8.87 5.96
C ILE A 124 3.80 10.35 5.83
N VAL A 125 3.78 11.09 6.94
CA VAL A 125 4.14 12.52 6.94
C VAL A 125 5.58 12.74 6.49
N LEU A 126 6.52 11.93 6.98
CA LEU A 126 7.92 11.99 6.57
C LEU A 126 8.10 11.73 5.07
N TYR A 127 7.36 10.75 4.54
CA TYR A 127 7.36 10.49 3.10
C TYR A 127 6.83 11.70 2.34
N ASP A 128 5.64 12.19 2.67
CA ASP A 128 5.01 13.28 1.92
C ASP A 128 5.88 14.55 1.95
N ALA A 129 6.48 14.87 3.10
CA ALA A 129 7.36 16.02 3.24
C ALA A 129 8.71 15.92 2.51
N TRP A 130 9.28 14.70 2.37
CA TRP A 130 10.67 14.54 1.92
C TRP A 130 10.89 13.49 0.81
N HIS A 131 9.85 13.04 0.12
CA HIS A 131 10.01 12.04 -0.95
C HIS A 131 10.68 12.59 -2.22
N LYS A 132 10.46 13.88 -2.54
CA LYS A 132 11.01 14.49 -3.76
C LYS A 132 12.50 14.78 -3.61
N GLY A 133 13.28 14.31 -4.59
CA GLY A 133 14.75 14.40 -4.55
C GLY A 133 15.43 13.39 -3.62
N ASN A 134 14.68 12.64 -2.80
CA ASN A 134 15.24 11.64 -1.89
C ASN A 134 15.40 10.26 -2.59
N PRO A 135 16.64 9.73 -2.73
CA PRO A 135 16.88 8.41 -3.30
C PRO A 135 16.25 7.27 -2.50
N LEU A 136 16.08 7.46 -1.18
CA LEU A 136 15.52 6.46 -0.25
C LEU A 136 13.99 6.49 -0.18
N SER A 137 13.32 7.39 -0.90
CA SER A 137 11.86 7.48 -0.85
C SER A 137 11.11 6.18 -1.23
N PRO A 138 11.61 5.31 -2.13
CA PRO A 138 11.02 3.98 -2.36
C PRO A 138 10.99 3.11 -1.10
N ALA A 139 12.07 3.13 -0.32
CA ALA A 139 12.14 2.38 0.93
C ALA A 139 11.21 2.98 1.99
N LEU A 140 11.10 4.31 2.06
CA LEU A 140 10.20 4.99 2.98
C LEU A 140 8.71 4.73 2.64
N MET A 141 8.34 4.74 1.36
CA MET A 141 6.99 4.34 0.91
C MET A 141 6.69 2.87 1.27
N GLY A 142 7.66 1.98 1.03
CA GLY A 142 7.53 0.58 1.42
C GLY A 142 7.42 0.39 2.94
N LEU A 143 8.15 1.19 3.72
CA LEU A 143 8.08 1.18 5.19
C LEU A 143 6.68 1.52 5.69
N CYS A 144 5.97 2.46 5.06
CA CYS A 144 4.56 2.73 5.38
C CYS A 144 3.71 1.44 5.25
N ARG A 145 3.92 0.64 4.20
CA ARG A 145 3.20 -0.64 4.02
C ARG A 145 3.63 -1.71 5.03
N VAL A 146 4.91 -1.77 5.40
CA VAL A 146 5.38 -2.65 6.48
C VAL A 146 4.76 -2.27 7.83
N LEU A 147 4.64 -0.98 8.13
CA LEU A 147 4.01 -0.51 9.35
C LEU A 147 2.51 -0.80 9.39
N VAL A 148 1.83 -0.97 8.24
CA VAL A 148 0.47 -1.54 8.19
C VAL A 148 0.47 -2.98 8.68
N TYR A 149 1.41 -3.84 8.26
CA TYR A 149 1.52 -5.21 8.76
C TYR A 149 1.73 -5.23 10.27
N VAL A 150 2.68 -4.43 10.76
CA VAL A 150 3.02 -4.34 12.20
C VAL A 150 1.82 -3.85 13.00
N THR A 151 1.15 -2.79 12.53
CA THR A 151 -0.06 -2.26 13.16
C THR A 151 -1.16 -3.32 13.20
N ALA A 152 -1.42 -4.01 12.09
CA ALA A 152 -2.46 -5.04 12.03
C ALA A 152 -2.14 -6.26 12.89
N ALA A 153 -0.90 -6.72 12.90
CA ALA A 153 -0.42 -7.83 13.73
C ALA A 153 -0.63 -7.55 15.23
N LEU A 154 -0.11 -6.41 15.71
CA LEU A 154 -0.25 -5.99 17.10
C LEU A 154 -1.70 -5.67 17.46
N ALA A 155 -2.41 -4.96 16.59
CA ALA A 155 -3.80 -4.61 16.79
C ALA A 155 -4.72 -5.82 16.71
N ALA A 156 -4.26 -7.02 16.31
CA ALA A 156 -4.98 -8.29 16.41
C ALA A 156 -4.59 -9.13 17.63
N GLY A 157 -3.65 -8.66 18.46
CA GLY A 157 -3.12 -9.38 19.62
C GLY A 157 -2.08 -10.44 19.28
N GLY A 158 -1.54 -10.42 18.06
CA GLY A 158 -0.48 -11.34 17.63
C GLY A 158 0.93 -10.82 17.97
N GLN A 159 1.94 -11.62 17.63
CA GLN A 159 3.34 -11.32 17.91
C GLN A 159 4.10 -10.94 16.64
N LEU A 160 5.12 -10.08 16.78
CA LEU A 160 6.03 -9.70 15.70
C LEU A 160 7.13 -10.76 15.52
N GLY A 161 6.71 -11.97 15.13
CA GLY A 161 7.62 -13.07 14.87
C GLY A 161 8.32 -12.99 13.52
N ILE A 162 9.16 -14.01 13.23
CA ILE A 162 9.91 -14.15 11.98
C ILE A 162 8.98 -14.08 10.75
N ALA A 163 7.76 -14.61 10.83
CA ALA A 163 6.79 -14.58 9.75
C ALA A 163 6.38 -13.14 9.38
N VAL A 164 6.07 -12.29 10.37
CA VAL A 164 5.69 -10.88 10.15
C VAL A 164 6.89 -10.09 9.63
N ILE A 165 8.08 -10.28 10.20
CA ILE A 165 9.30 -9.59 9.77
C ILE A 165 9.69 -10.00 8.35
N GLY A 166 9.74 -11.30 8.06
CA GLY A 166 10.08 -11.83 6.74
C GLY A 166 9.06 -11.45 5.67
N GLY A 167 7.77 -11.51 5.99
CA GLY A 167 6.70 -11.02 5.11
C GLY A 167 6.79 -9.51 4.86
N GLY A 168 7.06 -8.72 5.92
CA GLY A 168 7.28 -7.29 5.81
C GLY A 168 8.49 -6.93 4.95
N LEU A 169 9.61 -7.65 5.08
CA LEU A 169 10.78 -7.46 4.23
C LEU A 169 10.49 -7.82 2.77
N ALA A 170 9.78 -8.92 2.51
CA ALA A 170 9.36 -9.27 1.16
C ALA A 170 8.49 -8.15 0.54
N LEU A 171 7.51 -7.64 1.28
CA LEU A 171 6.68 -6.51 0.86
C LEU A 171 7.53 -5.24 0.61
N LEU A 172 8.45 -4.92 1.51
CA LEU A 172 9.34 -3.77 1.39
C LEU A 172 10.15 -3.82 0.09
N PHE A 173 10.78 -4.96 -0.21
CA PHE A 173 11.58 -5.10 -1.43
C PHE A 173 10.71 -5.05 -2.69
N TYR A 174 9.53 -5.68 -2.68
CA TYR A 174 8.59 -5.53 -3.78
C TYR A 174 8.22 -4.05 -4.04
N LEU A 175 7.95 -3.29 -2.98
CA LEU A 175 7.60 -1.87 -3.02
C LEU A 175 8.78 -0.99 -3.46
N ILE A 176 10.01 -1.28 -3.03
CA ILE A 176 11.21 -0.57 -3.50
C ILE A 176 11.33 -0.71 -5.03
N GLY A 177 11.20 -1.93 -5.55
CA GLY A 177 11.22 -2.17 -6.99
C GLY A 177 10.08 -1.45 -7.72
N LEU A 178 8.86 -1.53 -7.18
CA LEU A 178 7.67 -0.85 -7.71
C LEU A 178 7.89 0.66 -7.80
N THR A 179 8.23 1.30 -6.70
CA THR A 179 8.34 2.76 -6.62
C THR A 179 9.52 3.27 -7.44
N ALA A 180 10.61 2.49 -7.56
CA ALA A 180 11.72 2.81 -8.45
C ALA A 180 11.33 2.78 -9.94
N ILE A 181 10.43 1.86 -10.33
CA ILE A 181 9.85 1.83 -11.68
C ILE A 181 8.85 2.98 -11.86
N ALA A 182 8.02 3.25 -10.85
CA ALA A 182 7.03 4.34 -10.89
C ALA A 182 7.68 5.72 -11.09
N LYS A 183 8.84 5.98 -10.46
CA LYS A 183 9.60 7.22 -10.68
C LYS A 183 10.08 7.41 -12.13
N GLN A 184 10.02 6.37 -12.96
CA GLN A 184 10.42 6.42 -14.38
C GLN A 184 9.20 6.53 -15.32
N GLU A 185 7.99 6.76 -14.80
CA GLU A 185 6.74 6.79 -15.59
C GLU A 185 6.69 7.86 -16.69
N ASN A 186 7.46 8.94 -16.55
CA ASN A 186 7.55 10.01 -17.55
C ASN A 186 8.57 9.70 -18.67
N LEU A 187 9.28 8.57 -18.59
CA LEU A 187 10.29 8.17 -19.58
C LEU A 187 9.69 7.29 -20.69
N LEU A 188 10.29 7.33 -21.88
CA LEU A 188 9.91 6.45 -23.00
C LEU A 188 10.38 5.00 -22.79
N ALA A 189 11.44 4.79 -22.01
CA ALA A 189 11.98 3.48 -21.67
C ALA A 189 12.58 3.52 -20.26
N VAL A 190 12.58 2.36 -19.59
CA VAL A 190 13.23 2.20 -18.28
C VAL A 190 14.74 2.33 -18.45
N ARG A 191 15.37 3.23 -17.69
CA ARG A 191 16.82 3.50 -17.77
C ARG A 191 17.65 2.43 -17.06
N SER A 192 17.09 1.75 -16.06
CA SER A 192 17.77 0.68 -15.37
C SER A 192 16.81 -0.35 -14.77
N LEU A 193 17.17 -1.63 -14.90
CA LEU A 193 16.40 -2.77 -14.45
C LEU A 193 16.77 -3.26 -13.03
N TRP A 194 17.62 -2.53 -12.28
CA TRP A 194 17.99 -2.91 -10.92
C TRP A 194 16.77 -3.11 -10.01
N ALA A 195 15.70 -2.36 -10.27
CA ALA A 195 14.42 -2.46 -9.57
C ALA A 195 13.78 -3.87 -9.66
N LEU A 196 14.06 -4.62 -10.74
CA LEU A 196 13.59 -6.00 -10.90
C LEU A 196 14.28 -6.96 -9.92
N GLY A 197 15.52 -6.68 -9.51
CA GLY A 197 16.23 -7.48 -8.51
C GLY A 197 15.50 -7.47 -7.16
N PHE A 198 15.00 -6.31 -6.75
CA PHE A 198 14.18 -6.19 -5.55
C PHE A 198 12.82 -6.89 -5.68
N MET A 199 12.21 -6.87 -6.87
CA MET A 199 10.98 -7.63 -7.14
C MET A 199 11.16 -9.15 -7.14
N ALA A 200 12.40 -9.66 -7.25
CA ALA A 200 12.69 -11.08 -7.17
C ALA A 200 12.68 -11.59 -5.71
N VAL A 201 12.94 -10.72 -4.72
CA VAL A 201 13.09 -11.11 -3.30
C VAL A 201 11.85 -11.83 -2.74
N PRO A 202 10.60 -11.40 -2.98
CA PRO A 202 9.43 -12.13 -2.53
C PRO A 202 9.35 -13.57 -3.05
N PHE A 203 9.76 -13.79 -4.30
CA PHE A 203 9.80 -15.12 -4.90
C PHE A 203 10.88 -15.98 -4.24
N LEU A 204 12.08 -15.43 -4.03
CA LEU A 204 13.15 -16.13 -3.32
C LEU A 204 12.78 -16.47 -1.88
N TYR A 205 12.13 -15.55 -1.17
CA TYR A 205 11.67 -15.76 0.20
C TYR A 205 10.59 -16.86 0.30
N THR A 206 9.81 -17.06 -0.77
CA THR A 206 8.72 -18.05 -0.85
C THR A 206 9.12 -19.34 -1.52
N MET A 207 10.27 -19.35 -2.22
CA MET A 207 10.87 -20.52 -2.84
C MET A 207 11.35 -21.51 -1.76
N GLY A 208 11.06 -22.80 -1.94
CA GLY A 208 11.54 -23.87 -1.07
C GLY A 208 10.73 -24.09 0.21
N THR A 209 9.74 -23.25 0.51
CA THR A 209 8.75 -23.53 1.56
C THR A 209 7.45 -24.03 0.96
N PRO A 210 6.80 -25.07 1.51
CA PRO A 210 5.56 -25.59 0.97
C PRO A 210 4.51 -24.47 0.91
N LEU A 211 4.04 -24.12 -0.29
CA LEU A 211 2.82 -23.35 -0.45
C LEU A 211 1.67 -24.30 -0.05
N THR A 212 1.05 -24.05 1.09
CA THR A 212 0.00 -24.93 1.59
C THR A 212 -1.26 -24.77 0.74
N GLY A 213 -1.63 -25.84 0.04
CA GLY A 213 -2.89 -25.94 -0.70
C GLY A 213 -2.91 -25.25 -2.07
N VAL A 214 -3.96 -25.53 -2.83
CA VAL A 214 -4.17 -25.03 -4.20
C VAL A 214 -4.18 -23.50 -4.25
N VAL A 215 -4.76 -22.84 -3.24
CA VAL A 215 -4.84 -21.37 -3.19
C VAL A 215 -3.44 -20.73 -3.19
N GLY A 216 -2.50 -21.26 -2.42
CA GLY A 216 -1.13 -20.76 -2.37
C GLY A 216 -0.40 -20.89 -3.71
N LEU A 217 -0.57 -22.03 -4.38
CA LEU A 217 0.00 -22.26 -5.72
C LEU A 217 -0.58 -21.31 -6.77
N VAL A 218 -1.90 -21.12 -6.76
CA VAL A 218 -2.57 -20.19 -7.69
C VAL A 218 -2.15 -18.76 -7.41
N ALA A 219 -2.08 -18.34 -6.13
CA ALA A 219 -1.61 -17.01 -5.76
C ALA A 219 -0.17 -16.75 -6.23
N TYR A 220 0.73 -17.73 -6.04
CA TYR A 220 2.12 -17.62 -6.48
C TYR A 220 2.24 -17.54 -8.00
N GLY A 221 1.53 -18.41 -8.72
CA GLY A 221 1.47 -18.39 -10.18
C GLY A 221 0.89 -17.07 -10.72
N ALA A 222 -0.15 -16.54 -10.07
CA ALA A 222 -0.74 -15.24 -10.42
C ALA A 222 0.23 -14.09 -10.16
N LEU A 223 0.94 -14.07 -9.03
CA LEU A 223 1.96 -13.07 -8.73
C LEU A 223 3.11 -13.12 -9.76
N ALA A 224 3.60 -14.31 -10.07
CA ALA A 224 4.62 -14.52 -11.10
C ALA A 224 4.15 -14.02 -12.47
N GLY A 225 2.93 -14.39 -12.88
CA GLY A 225 2.30 -13.91 -14.11
C GLY A 225 2.14 -12.39 -14.14
N CYS A 226 1.74 -11.79 -13.03
CA CYS A 226 1.62 -10.33 -12.86
C CYS A 226 2.98 -9.63 -13.08
N VAL A 227 4.03 -10.09 -12.41
CA VAL A 227 5.38 -9.52 -12.53
C VAL A 227 5.94 -9.72 -13.95
N LEU A 228 5.78 -10.91 -14.53
CA LEU A 228 6.19 -11.18 -15.91
C LEU A 228 5.44 -10.30 -16.92
N HIS A 229 4.14 -10.09 -16.73
CA HIS A 229 3.35 -9.17 -17.54
C HIS A 229 3.86 -7.74 -17.44
N ALA A 230 4.14 -7.25 -16.23
CA ALA A 230 4.71 -5.93 -16.01
C ALA A 230 6.08 -5.80 -16.70
N ILE A 231 6.98 -6.79 -16.57
CA ILE A 231 8.28 -6.79 -17.25
C ILE A 231 8.11 -6.71 -18.78
N ARG A 232 7.15 -7.43 -19.37
CA ARG A 232 6.85 -7.34 -20.81
C ARG A 232 6.41 -5.93 -21.22
N LEU A 233 5.64 -5.24 -20.38
CA LEU A 233 5.27 -3.84 -20.62
C LEU A 233 6.49 -2.92 -20.57
N LEU A 234 7.39 -3.11 -19.61
CA LEU A 234 8.59 -2.28 -19.44
C LEU A 234 9.62 -2.39 -20.58
N ARG A 235 9.59 -3.48 -21.37
CA ARG A 235 10.47 -3.67 -22.54
C ARG A 235 10.07 -2.87 -23.78
N GLY A 236 8.99 -2.08 -23.73
CA GLY A 236 8.54 -1.25 -24.85
C GLY A 236 8.94 0.22 -24.78
N THR A 237 8.78 0.93 -25.90
CA THR A 237 9.08 2.36 -26.04
C THR A 237 7.85 3.27 -25.98
N ARG A 238 6.65 2.71 -25.78
CA ARG A 238 5.40 3.49 -25.72
C ARG A 238 5.22 4.14 -24.35
N ARG A 239 4.90 5.44 -24.33
CA ARG A 239 4.72 6.27 -23.11
C ARG A 239 3.70 5.70 -22.11
N ASP A 240 2.70 4.96 -22.58
CA ASP A 240 1.64 4.43 -21.71
C ASP A 240 2.00 3.08 -21.05
N ARG A 241 3.11 2.44 -21.44
CA ARG A 241 3.46 1.11 -20.93
C ARG A 241 3.98 1.11 -19.49
N ILE A 242 4.83 2.07 -19.11
CA ILE A 242 5.34 2.17 -17.74
C ILE A 242 4.19 2.45 -16.76
N PRO A 243 3.30 3.44 -17.00
CA PRO A 243 2.12 3.63 -16.15
C PRO A 243 1.25 2.37 -16.01
N ARG A 244 0.99 1.65 -17.11
CA ARG A 244 0.24 0.38 -17.05
C ARG A 244 0.95 -0.68 -16.21
N ALA A 245 2.28 -0.79 -16.33
CA ALA A 245 3.06 -1.72 -15.51
C ALA A 245 2.96 -1.37 -14.02
N VAL A 246 3.06 -0.08 -13.67
CA VAL A 246 2.93 0.39 -12.28
C VAL A 246 1.53 0.07 -11.72
N VAL A 247 0.47 0.38 -12.46
CA VAL A 247 -0.92 0.06 -12.10
C VAL A 247 -1.09 -1.45 -11.85
N THR A 248 -0.58 -2.31 -12.74
CA THR A 248 -0.60 -3.76 -12.57
C THR A 248 0.17 -4.22 -11.34
N LEU A 249 1.37 -3.67 -11.10
CA LEU A 249 2.22 -4.06 -9.99
C LEU A 249 1.66 -3.55 -8.64
N ILE A 250 0.97 -2.41 -8.60
CA ILE A 250 0.24 -1.95 -7.40
C ILE A 250 -0.86 -2.97 -7.05
N ALA A 251 -1.66 -3.39 -8.03
CA ALA A 251 -2.66 -4.43 -7.79
C ALA A 251 -2.00 -5.74 -7.32
N GLY A 252 -0.81 -6.05 -7.86
CA GLY A 252 0.02 -7.20 -7.50
C GLY A 252 0.41 -7.29 -6.02
N ILE A 253 0.36 -6.19 -5.26
CA ILE A 253 0.54 -6.21 -3.79
C ILE A 253 -0.43 -7.21 -3.14
N SER A 254 -1.69 -7.22 -3.60
CA SER A 254 -2.72 -8.14 -3.11
C SER A 254 -2.38 -9.62 -3.34
N LEU A 255 -1.70 -9.92 -4.45
CA LEU A 255 -1.26 -11.29 -4.77
C LEU A 255 -0.06 -11.69 -3.90
N LEU A 256 0.86 -10.77 -3.63
CA LEU A 256 1.95 -11.00 -2.69
C LEU A 256 1.41 -11.28 -1.28
N ASP A 257 0.47 -10.44 -0.81
CA ASP A 257 -0.22 -10.67 0.46
C ASP A 257 -0.88 -12.06 0.48
N ALA A 258 -1.57 -12.46 -0.60
CA ALA A 258 -2.20 -13.78 -0.69
C ALA A 258 -1.18 -14.94 -0.59
N VAL A 259 -0.02 -14.83 -1.24
CA VAL A 259 1.06 -15.83 -1.12
C VAL A 259 1.55 -15.94 0.32
N LEU A 260 1.80 -14.80 0.97
CA LEU A 260 2.27 -14.75 2.36
C LEU A 260 1.22 -15.28 3.34
N ILE A 261 -0.05 -14.91 3.17
CA ILE A 261 -1.17 -15.41 3.97
C ILE A 261 -1.33 -16.92 3.78
N ALA A 262 -1.26 -17.43 2.55
CA ALA A 262 -1.39 -18.85 2.28
C ALA A 262 -0.33 -19.65 3.06
N ARG A 263 0.90 -19.15 3.15
CA ARG A 263 1.98 -19.80 3.94
C ARG A 263 1.72 -19.89 5.44
N SER A 264 0.87 -19.03 5.99
CA SER A 264 0.42 -19.13 7.39
C SER A 264 -0.65 -20.21 7.62
N GLY A 265 -1.12 -20.86 6.54
CA GLY A 265 -2.22 -21.83 6.58
C GLY A 265 -3.62 -21.22 6.45
N ALA A 266 -3.73 -19.88 6.42
CA ALA A 266 -5.01 -19.16 6.36
C ALA A 266 -5.58 -19.07 4.93
N SER A 267 -5.85 -20.20 4.27
CA SER A 267 -6.28 -20.28 2.87
C SER A 267 -7.52 -19.44 2.52
N GLY A 268 -8.49 -19.31 3.44
CA GLY A 268 -9.66 -18.46 3.23
C GLY A 268 -9.31 -16.97 3.15
N ALA A 269 -8.43 -16.49 4.03
CA ALA A 269 -7.93 -15.12 3.99
C ALA A 269 -7.03 -14.88 2.76
N ALA A 270 -6.27 -15.88 2.32
CA ALA A 270 -5.47 -15.80 1.10
C ALA A 270 -6.36 -15.65 -0.14
N ALA A 271 -7.43 -16.43 -0.25
CA ALA A 271 -8.40 -16.31 -1.34
C ALA A 271 -9.07 -14.92 -1.34
N LEU A 272 -9.45 -14.41 -0.18
CA LEU A 272 -9.98 -13.05 -0.05
C LEU A 272 -8.96 -11.99 -0.49
N ALA A 273 -7.68 -12.14 -0.12
CA ALA A 273 -6.63 -11.24 -0.56
C ALA A 273 -6.41 -11.28 -2.08
N MET A 274 -6.54 -12.45 -2.72
CA MET A 274 -6.46 -12.53 -4.19
C MET A 274 -7.53 -11.69 -4.90
N LEU A 275 -8.74 -11.57 -4.33
CA LEU A 275 -9.80 -10.72 -4.89
C LEU A 275 -9.43 -9.23 -4.88
N GLY A 276 -8.48 -8.82 -4.04
CA GLY A 276 -7.92 -7.47 -4.02
C GLY A 276 -7.26 -7.09 -5.35
N PHE A 277 -6.69 -8.05 -6.09
CA PHE A 277 -6.05 -7.79 -7.39
C PHE A 277 -7.04 -7.30 -8.46
N PRO A 278 -8.06 -8.08 -8.87
CA PRO A 278 -9.03 -7.62 -9.86
C PRO A 278 -9.83 -6.41 -9.35
N LEU A 279 -10.12 -6.32 -8.05
CA LEU A 279 -10.82 -5.17 -7.47
C LEU A 279 -10.00 -3.89 -7.61
N THR A 280 -8.71 -3.92 -7.28
CA THR A 280 -7.81 -2.78 -7.46
C THR A 280 -7.79 -2.34 -8.93
N LEU A 281 -7.62 -3.28 -9.87
CA LEU A 281 -7.62 -2.95 -11.31
C LEU A 281 -8.95 -2.37 -11.79
N ALA A 282 -10.08 -2.90 -11.31
CA ALA A 282 -11.42 -2.40 -11.65
C ALA A 282 -11.63 -0.97 -11.12
N MET A 283 -11.26 -0.71 -9.86
CA MET A 283 -11.37 0.62 -9.27
C MET A 283 -10.42 1.63 -9.91
N GLN A 284 -9.23 1.20 -10.34
CA GLN A 284 -8.26 2.05 -11.04
C GLN A 284 -8.76 2.54 -12.41
N ARG A 285 -9.76 1.86 -13.02
CA ARG A 285 -10.44 2.35 -14.23
C ARG A 285 -11.37 3.53 -13.96
N VAL A 286 -11.89 3.64 -12.73
CA VAL A 286 -12.84 4.69 -12.32
C VAL A 286 -12.11 5.88 -11.69
N VAL A 287 -11.14 5.62 -10.81
CA VAL A 287 -10.30 6.62 -10.15
C VAL A 287 -8.84 6.24 -10.34
N ARG A 288 -8.06 7.09 -11.00
CA ARG A 288 -6.62 6.83 -11.22
C ARG A 288 -5.92 6.61 -9.87
N GLY A 289 -5.20 5.50 -9.75
CA GLY A 289 -4.48 5.11 -8.54
C GLY A 289 -3.05 5.68 -8.44
N THR A 290 -2.58 6.33 -9.49
CA THR A 290 -1.27 6.99 -9.62
C THR A 290 -1.46 8.32 -10.33
#